data_AF-A0A1F2RSY1-F1
#
_entry.id   AF-A0A1F2RSY1-F1
#
_cell.length_a   1.000
_cell.length_b   1.000
_cell.length_c   1.000
_cell.angle_alpha   90.00
_cell.angle_beta   90.00
_cell.angle_gamma   90.00
#
_symmetry.space_group_name_H-M   'P 1'
#
loop_
_entity.id
_entity.type
_entity.pdbx_description
1 polymer ?
#
loop_
_entity_poly.entity_id
_entity_poly.type
_entity_poly.pdbx_seq_one_letter_code
_entity_poly.pdbx_strand_id
1 'polypeptide(L)'
;MVGVLLLGNLFVVPTVSWSQAARVSVGIANTLAGDTVDIPIYLSAPETVKVGSVVHTISFPKKLLSLTRAQVGPTEEQSLAEVKTKITDASDNADLSVLEVTVSSKAPLRPGILAYLRFKISIAAREGEIPLKIVDTKAATESGEPVQLTRGRDGVIGIYDTVEAMPAVGCFFFTH
;
A
#
# COMPACT_ATOMS: atom_id res chain seq x y z
N MET A 1 12.11 24.41 59.00
CA MET A 1 12.02 24.81 57.59
C MET A 1 12.63 23.71 56.74
N VAL A 2 11.84 23.19 55.82
CA VAL A 2 12.13 22.06 54.93
C VAL A 2 13.02 22.55 53.78
N GLY A 3 13.96 21.71 53.34
CA GLY A 3 14.72 21.91 52.10
C GLY A 3 15.15 20.57 51.53
N VAL A 4 14.22 19.89 50.86
CA VAL A 4 14.46 18.64 50.13
C VAL A 4 15.21 18.95 48.84
N LEU A 5 16.42 18.40 48.69
CA LEU A 5 17.18 18.37 47.44
C LEU A 5 16.68 17.20 46.58
N LEU A 6 15.88 17.50 45.55
CA LEU A 6 15.50 16.53 44.53
C LEU A 6 16.58 16.48 43.44
N LEU A 7 17.28 15.35 43.39
CA LEU A 7 18.10 14.93 42.25
C LEU A 7 17.19 14.70 41.04
N GLY A 8 17.24 15.62 40.08
CA GLY A 8 16.55 15.49 38.80
C GLY A 8 17.23 14.44 37.93
N ASN A 9 16.66 13.25 37.84
CA ASN A 9 16.98 12.27 36.81
C ASN A 9 16.65 12.86 35.43
N LEU A 10 17.68 13.07 34.61
CA LEU A 10 17.55 13.32 33.18
C LEU A 10 17.01 12.05 32.51
N PHE A 11 15.68 11.94 32.43
CA PHE A 11 15.04 11.04 31.49
C PHE A 11 15.28 11.59 30.08
N VAL A 12 16.25 11.01 29.39
CA VAL A 12 16.36 11.15 27.93
C VAL A 12 15.17 10.39 27.35
N VAL A 13 14.09 11.12 27.05
CA VAL A 13 13.00 10.59 26.24
C VAL A 13 13.59 10.40 24.85
N PRO A 14 13.63 9.18 24.29
CA PRO A 14 14.00 9.01 22.90
C PRO A 14 12.99 9.80 22.07
N THR A 15 13.46 10.85 21.41
CA THR A 15 12.68 11.57 20.41
C THR A 15 12.46 10.61 19.25
N VAL A 16 11.33 9.92 19.25
CA VAL A 16 10.82 9.27 18.03
C VAL A 16 10.60 10.40 17.04
N SER A 17 11.55 10.57 16.11
CA SER A 17 11.41 11.44 14.96
C SER A 17 10.22 10.94 14.13
N TRP A 18 9.08 11.60 14.24
CA TRP A 18 7.86 11.27 13.50
C TRP A 18 7.90 11.69 12.03
N SER A 19 9.03 12.20 11.53
CA SER A 19 9.26 12.35 10.09
C SER A 19 10.15 11.23 9.58
N GLN A 20 9.70 10.56 8.50
CA GLN A 20 10.53 9.79 7.57
C GLN A 20 10.91 8.34 7.96
N ALA A 21 9.93 7.49 8.27
CA ALA A 21 10.11 6.04 8.14
C ALA A 21 9.51 5.53 6.83
N ALA A 22 10.09 4.47 6.26
CA ALA A 22 9.53 3.85 5.06
C ALA A 22 8.16 3.22 5.37
N ARG A 23 7.25 3.24 4.39
CA ARG A 23 5.94 2.59 4.46
C ARG A 23 5.44 2.23 3.07
N VAL A 24 4.63 1.19 3.01
CA VAL A 24 3.95 0.74 1.79
C VAL A 24 2.45 0.87 2.00
N SER A 25 1.71 1.44 1.05
CA SER A 25 0.27 1.66 1.17
C SER A 25 -0.47 1.18 -0.06
N VAL A 26 -1.75 0.83 0.13
CA VAL A 26 -2.67 0.48 -0.95
C VAL A 26 -3.47 1.72 -1.33
N GLY A 27 -3.66 1.93 -2.63
CA GLY A 27 -4.42 3.04 -3.17
C GLY A 27 -5.92 2.92 -2.99
N ILE A 28 -6.61 3.98 -3.42
CA ILE A 28 -8.07 4.07 -3.46
C ILE A 28 -8.49 4.25 -4.91
N ALA A 29 -9.61 3.67 -5.30
CA ALA A 29 -10.20 3.90 -6.61
C ALA A 29 -11.72 3.84 -6.55
N ASN A 30 -12.37 4.46 -7.52
CA ASN A 30 -13.82 4.45 -7.67
C ASN A 30 -14.17 3.81 -9.02
N THR A 31 -15.21 2.98 -9.06
CA THR A 31 -15.62 2.26 -10.26
C THR A 31 -17.09 1.82 -10.17
N LEU A 32 -17.62 1.25 -11.25
CA LEU A 32 -18.94 0.65 -11.29
C LEU A 32 -18.85 -0.87 -11.07
N ALA A 33 -19.97 -1.49 -10.69
CA ALA A 33 -20.05 -2.94 -10.64
C ALA A 33 -19.85 -3.55 -12.05
N GLY A 34 -19.06 -4.62 -12.13
CA GLY A 34 -18.74 -5.31 -13.39
C GLY A 34 -17.50 -4.79 -14.14
N ASP A 35 -17.01 -3.60 -13.80
CA ASP A 35 -15.85 -2.99 -14.45
C ASP A 35 -14.51 -3.56 -13.96
N THR A 36 -13.42 -3.09 -14.56
CA THR A 36 -12.06 -3.33 -14.07
C THR A 36 -11.47 -2.05 -13.51
N VAL A 37 -10.70 -2.17 -12.43
CA VAL A 37 -10.04 -1.04 -11.77
C VAL A 37 -8.59 -1.35 -11.48
N ASP A 38 -7.73 -0.34 -11.62
CA ASP A 38 -6.31 -0.42 -11.27
C ASP A 38 -6.06 0.23 -9.90
N ILE A 39 -5.53 -0.55 -8.96
CA ILE A 39 -5.22 -0.10 -7.60
C ILE A 39 -3.71 0.05 -7.45
N PRO A 40 -3.19 1.27 -7.24
CA PRO A 40 -1.77 1.48 -7.05
C PRO A 40 -1.28 1.00 -5.68
N ILE A 41 -0.07 0.46 -5.63
CA ILE A 41 0.69 0.21 -4.41
C ILE A 41 1.80 1.26 -4.32
N TYR A 42 1.86 1.99 -3.21
CA TYR A 42 2.79 3.11 -3.03
C TYR A 42 3.90 2.76 -2.05
N LEU A 43 5.13 3.13 -2.37
CA LEU A 43 6.25 3.25 -1.44
C LEU A 43 6.44 4.71 -1.06
N SER A 44 6.45 5.01 0.23
CA SER A 44 6.88 6.28 0.78
C SER A 44 8.10 6.00 1.64
N ALA A 45 9.28 6.44 1.21
CA ALA A 45 10.51 6.26 1.95
C ALA A 45 11.37 7.54 1.88
N PRO A 46 12.18 7.82 2.91
CA PRO A 46 13.19 8.87 2.83
C PRO A 46 14.28 8.48 1.82
N GLU A 47 14.95 9.46 1.22
CA GLU A 47 16.01 9.21 0.25
C GLU A 47 17.20 8.41 0.81
N THR A 48 17.39 8.47 2.13
CA THR A 48 18.42 7.73 2.87
C THR A 48 18.12 6.23 2.99
N VAL A 49 16.88 5.79 2.79
CA VAL A 49 16.48 4.39 2.86
C VAL A 49 16.46 3.78 1.46
N LYS A 50 17.40 2.88 1.19
CA LYS A 50 17.50 2.16 -0.09
C LYS A 50 16.73 0.85 -0.02
N VAL A 51 15.49 0.85 -0.49
CA VAL A 51 14.65 -0.35 -0.56
C VAL A 51 14.95 -1.10 -1.85
N GLY A 52 15.40 -2.36 -1.78
CA GLY A 52 15.63 -3.21 -2.95
C GLY A 52 14.45 -4.13 -3.27
N SER A 53 13.69 -4.52 -2.25
CA SER A 53 12.51 -5.36 -2.41
C SER A 53 11.41 -5.07 -1.38
N VAL A 54 10.17 -5.34 -1.77
CA VAL A 54 8.97 -5.25 -0.95
C VAL A 54 8.14 -6.50 -1.16
N VAL A 55 7.74 -7.15 -0.06
CA VAL A 55 6.69 -8.17 -0.03
C VAL A 55 5.51 -7.58 0.71
N HIS A 56 4.40 -7.37 0.01
CA HIS A 56 3.22 -6.71 0.52
C HIS A 56 2.02 -7.66 0.45
N THR A 57 1.38 -7.88 1.59
CA THR A 57 0.30 -8.87 1.72
C THR A 57 -1.01 -8.16 2.02
N ILE A 58 -2.00 -8.36 1.15
CA ILE A 58 -3.31 -7.68 1.20
C ILE A 58 -4.41 -8.73 1.23
N SER A 59 -5.41 -8.56 2.11
CA SER A 59 -6.64 -9.35 2.06
C SER A 59 -7.77 -8.60 1.37
N PHE A 60 -8.60 -9.35 0.64
CA PHE A 60 -9.71 -8.81 -0.14
C PHE A 60 -10.86 -9.83 -0.28
N PRO A 61 -12.12 -9.39 -0.47
CA PRO A 61 -13.26 -10.29 -0.60
C PRO A 61 -13.31 -10.95 -1.98
N LYS A 62 -13.07 -12.26 -2.02
CA LYS A 62 -12.86 -13.03 -3.26
C LYS A 62 -14.12 -13.27 -4.09
N LYS A 63 -15.30 -13.08 -3.51
CA LYS A 63 -16.59 -13.10 -4.22
C LYS A 63 -16.86 -11.81 -5.00
N LEU A 64 -16.24 -10.71 -4.60
CA LEU A 64 -16.46 -9.38 -5.19
C LEU A 64 -15.33 -8.96 -6.12
N LEU A 65 -14.10 -9.41 -5.86
CA LEU A 65 -12.92 -9.02 -6.60
C LEU A 65 -12.17 -10.23 -7.14
N SER A 66 -11.66 -10.10 -8.36
CA SER A 66 -10.75 -11.07 -8.96
C SER A 66 -9.53 -10.33 -9.52
N LEU A 67 -8.33 -10.68 -9.05
CA LEU A 67 -7.10 -10.10 -9.62
C LEU A 67 -6.89 -10.67 -11.02
N THR A 68 -6.74 -9.78 -11.99
CA THR A 68 -6.52 -10.15 -13.40
C THR A 68 -5.09 -9.90 -13.86
N ARG A 69 -4.41 -8.92 -13.25
CA ARG A 69 -3.03 -8.56 -13.57
C ARG A 69 -2.38 -7.80 -12.43
N ALA A 70 -1.08 -7.95 -12.28
CA ALA A 70 -0.23 -7.00 -11.58
C ALA A 70 0.88 -6.56 -12.51
N GLN A 71 1.20 -5.27 -12.50
CA GLN A 71 2.24 -4.67 -13.34
C GLN A 71 3.03 -3.64 -12.54
N VAL A 72 4.30 -3.46 -12.89
CA VAL A 72 5.18 -2.47 -12.27
C VAL A 72 4.68 -1.04 -12.59
N GLY A 73 4.93 -0.09 -11.68
CA GLY A 73 4.64 1.32 -11.89
C GLY A 73 5.45 1.94 -13.06
N PRO A 74 4.95 3.00 -13.71
CA PRO A 74 5.51 3.56 -14.94
C PRO A 74 6.77 4.41 -14.75
N THR A 75 7.52 4.22 -13.67
CA THR A 75 8.72 5.00 -13.39
C THR A 75 9.89 4.45 -14.22
N GLU A 76 10.62 5.29 -14.97
CA GLU A 76 11.77 4.84 -15.79
C GLU A 76 12.81 4.11 -14.93
N GLU A 77 13.00 4.57 -13.69
CA GLU A 77 13.88 3.93 -12.70
C GLU A 77 13.35 2.62 -12.13
N GLN A 78 12.09 2.25 -12.40
CA GLN A 78 11.52 0.94 -12.09
C GLN A 78 11.54 -0.02 -13.30
N SER A 79 12.17 0.36 -14.41
CA SER A 79 12.32 -0.51 -15.60
C SER A 79 13.02 -1.84 -15.33
N LEU A 80 13.83 -1.92 -14.26
CA LEU A 80 14.51 -3.14 -13.81
C LEU A 80 13.76 -3.88 -12.70
N ALA A 81 12.60 -3.37 -12.27
CA ALA A 81 11.79 -4.01 -11.26
C ALA A 81 10.92 -5.12 -11.87
N GLU A 82 10.68 -6.16 -11.08
CA GLU A 82 9.76 -7.23 -11.39
C GLU A 82 8.64 -7.23 -10.36
N VAL A 83 7.42 -7.59 -10.79
CA VAL A 83 6.30 -7.86 -9.89
C VAL A 83 5.88 -9.32 -10.00
N LYS A 84 5.72 -9.97 -8.85
CA LYS A 84 5.22 -11.35 -8.74
C LYS A 84 4.05 -11.36 -7.77
N THR A 85 3.06 -12.18 -8.06
CA THR A 85 1.86 -12.28 -7.23
C THR A 85 1.55 -13.73 -6.90
N LYS A 86 1.09 -13.95 -5.67
CA LYS A 86 0.56 -15.23 -5.21
C LYS A 86 -0.75 -14.99 -4.47
N ILE A 87 -1.79 -15.73 -4.84
CA ILE A 87 -3.10 -15.65 -4.18
C ILE A 87 -3.34 -16.96 -3.44
N THR A 88 -3.77 -16.85 -2.19
CA THR A 88 -4.22 -17.97 -1.36
C THR A 88 -5.53 -17.61 -0.68
N ASP A 89 -6.26 -18.61 -0.19
CA ASP A 89 -7.40 -18.36 0.69
C ASP A 89 -6.91 -17.87 2.06
N ALA A 90 -7.68 -16.98 2.70
CA ALA A 90 -7.42 -16.57 4.07
C ALA A 90 -7.74 -17.74 5.01
N SER A 91 -6.87 -18.00 5.99
CA SER A 91 -7.02 -19.12 6.93
C SER A 91 -8.13 -18.89 7.96
N ASP A 92 -8.47 -17.64 8.24
CA ASP A 92 -9.38 -17.19 9.28
C ASP A 92 -10.77 -16.80 8.74
N ASN A 93 -10.89 -16.56 7.43
CA ASN A 93 -12.14 -16.16 6.81
C ASN A 93 -12.29 -16.73 5.38
N ALA A 94 -13.23 -17.64 5.20
CA ALA A 94 -13.48 -18.29 3.91
C ALA A 94 -13.95 -17.34 2.80
N ASP A 95 -14.46 -16.14 3.12
CA ASP A 95 -14.89 -15.14 2.15
C ASP A 95 -13.75 -14.23 1.66
N LEU A 96 -12.57 -14.31 2.29
CA LEU A 96 -11.41 -13.52 1.94
C LEU A 96 -10.34 -14.36 1.21
N SER A 97 -9.65 -13.71 0.29
CA SER A 97 -8.37 -14.17 -0.24
C SER A 97 -7.26 -13.25 0.23
N VAL A 98 -6.06 -13.80 0.31
CA VAL A 98 -4.82 -13.09 0.61
C VAL A 98 -3.97 -13.06 -0.66
N LEU A 99 -3.61 -11.86 -1.08
CA LEU A 99 -2.71 -11.58 -2.19
C LEU A 99 -1.36 -11.13 -1.63
N GLU A 100 -0.32 -11.90 -1.91
CA GLU A 100 1.07 -11.50 -1.72
C GLU A 100 1.59 -10.89 -3.02
N VAL A 101 2.08 -9.65 -2.95
CA VAL A 101 2.70 -8.92 -4.04
C VAL A 101 4.16 -8.72 -3.70
N THR A 102 5.05 -9.31 -4.49
CA THR A 102 6.49 -9.10 -4.38
C THR A 102 6.94 -8.16 -5.48
N VAL A 103 7.53 -7.04 -5.10
CA VAL A 103 8.20 -6.10 -6.02
C VAL A 103 9.68 -6.11 -5.67
N SER A 104 10.55 -6.39 -6.64
CA SER A 104 11.99 -6.44 -6.43
C SER A 104 12.72 -5.84 -7.61
N SER A 105 13.85 -5.18 -7.38
CA SER A 105 14.67 -4.59 -8.43
C SER A 105 16.16 -4.84 -8.14
N LYS A 106 16.97 -4.75 -9.20
CA LYS A 106 18.44 -4.76 -9.11
C LYS A 106 19.05 -3.39 -8.74
N ALA A 107 18.21 -2.37 -8.66
CA ALA A 107 18.53 -1.01 -8.22
C ALA A 107 17.53 -0.60 -7.11
N PRO A 108 17.83 0.41 -6.27
CA PRO A 108 16.90 0.84 -5.25
C PRO A 108 15.56 1.29 -5.83
N LEU A 109 14.46 0.73 -5.31
CA LEU A 109 13.11 1.17 -5.58
C LEU A 109 12.93 2.62 -5.15
N ARG A 110 12.38 3.42 -6.06
CA ARG A 110 12.07 4.83 -5.79
C ARG A 110 10.74 4.96 -5.03
N PRO A 111 10.64 5.93 -4.11
CA PRO A 111 9.34 6.34 -3.58
C PRO A 111 8.38 6.71 -4.71
N GLY A 112 7.10 6.36 -4.57
CA GLY A 112 6.10 6.48 -5.61
C GLY A 112 5.30 5.19 -5.79
N ILE A 113 4.69 5.01 -6.96
CA ILE A 113 3.92 3.82 -7.30
C ILE A 113 4.90 2.70 -7.62
N LEU A 114 4.82 1.58 -6.88
CA LEU A 114 5.60 0.37 -7.13
C LEU A 114 4.94 -0.53 -8.18
N ALA A 115 3.61 -0.67 -8.08
CA ALA A 115 2.83 -1.56 -8.91
C ALA A 115 1.38 -1.10 -9.01
N TYR A 116 0.70 -1.53 -10.07
CA TYR A 116 -0.75 -1.48 -10.21
C TYR A 116 -1.32 -2.89 -10.16
N LEU A 117 -2.34 -3.07 -9.33
CA LEU A 117 -3.13 -4.30 -9.21
C LEU A 117 -4.45 -4.10 -9.96
N ARG A 118 -4.65 -4.83 -11.05
CA ARG A 118 -5.89 -4.79 -11.82
C ARG A 118 -6.88 -5.80 -11.30
N PHE A 119 -7.97 -5.32 -10.73
CA PHE A 119 -9.09 -6.14 -10.29
C PHE A 119 -10.25 -6.05 -11.26
N LYS A 120 -10.91 -7.18 -11.50
CA LYS A 120 -12.26 -7.22 -12.05
C LYS A 120 -13.25 -7.22 -10.89
N ILE A 121 -14.23 -6.33 -10.96
CA ILE A 121 -15.31 -6.21 -9.99
C ILE A 121 -16.47 -7.12 -10.41
N SER A 122 -17.07 -7.81 -9.44
CA SER A 122 -18.28 -8.59 -9.67
C SER A 122 -19.45 -7.68 -10.06
N ILE A 123 -20.28 -8.13 -11.01
CA ILE A 123 -21.55 -7.47 -11.35
C ILE A 123 -22.56 -7.48 -10.19
N ALA A 124 -22.33 -8.33 -9.18
CA ALA A 124 -23.16 -8.42 -7.98
C ALA A 124 -22.68 -7.48 -6.86
N ALA A 125 -21.61 -6.71 -7.08
CA ALA A 125 -21.19 -5.66 -6.15
C ALA A 125 -22.30 -4.61 -6.05
N ARG A 126 -22.59 -4.16 -4.83
CA ARG A 126 -23.56 -3.09 -4.55
C ARG A 126 -22.81 -1.80 -4.29
N GLU A 127 -23.50 -0.67 -4.43
CA GLU A 127 -22.99 0.62 -3.98
C GLU A 127 -22.40 0.53 -2.56
N GLY A 128 -21.22 1.12 -2.38
CA GLY A 128 -20.49 1.13 -1.11
C GLY A 128 -19.00 0.92 -1.28
N GLU A 129 -18.34 0.47 -0.21
CA GLU A 129 -16.88 0.32 -0.16
C GLU A 129 -16.47 -1.16 -0.10
N ILE A 130 -15.52 -1.54 -0.94
CA ILE A 130 -14.83 -2.82 -0.85
C ILE A 130 -13.43 -2.58 -0.25
N PRO A 131 -13.16 -3.04 0.98
CA PRO A 131 -11.87 -2.80 1.62
C PRO A 131 -10.77 -3.72 1.07
N LEU A 132 -9.57 -3.16 0.95
CA LEU A 132 -8.31 -3.88 0.70
C LEU A 132 -7.42 -3.71 1.92
N LYS A 133 -7.29 -4.75 2.75
CA LYS A 133 -6.65 -4.64 4.06
C LYS A 133 -5.21 -5.13 4.04
N ILE A 134 -4.29 -4.32 4.57
CA ILE A 134 -2.91 -4.75 4.72
C ILE A 134 -2.84 -5.78 5.85
N VAL A 135 -2.37 -6.98 5.53
CA VAL A 135 -2.14 -8.06 6.50
C VAL A 135 -0.70 -7.99 7.02
N ASP A 136 0.26 -7.89 6.11
CA ASP A 136 1.69 -7.83 6.43
C ASP A 136 2.43 -7.01 5.38
N THR A 137 3.58 -6.46 5.75
CA THR A 137 4.49 -5.82 4.81
C THR A 137 5.92 -5.99 5.28
N LYS A 138 6.77 -6.47 4.38
CA LYS A 138 8.20 -6.60 4.60
C LYS A 138 8.92 -5.87 3.48
N ALA A 139 10.04 -5.27 3.82
CA ALA A 139 10.94 -4.67 2.85
C ALA A 139 12.37 -5.05 3.22
N ALA A 140 13.23 -5.13 2.21
CA ALA A 140 14.65 -5.33 2.38
C ALA A 140 15.43 -4.41 1.46
N THR A 141 16.68 -4.12 1.83
CA THR A 141 17.66 -3.44 0.98
C THR A 141 18.09 -4.36 -0.16
N GLU A 142 18.92 -3.86 -1.07
CA GLU A 142 19.48 -4.66 -2.16
C GLU A 142 20.42 -5.78 -1.67
N SER A 143 21.03 -5.61 -0.49
CA SER A 143 21.83 -6.65 0.18
C SER A 143 20.99 -7.67 0.94
N GLY A 144 19.66 -7.51 0.97
CA GLY A 144 18.74 -8.38 1.68
C GLY A 144 18.57 -8.03 3.17
N GLU A 145 19.11 -6.91 3.64
CA GLU A 145 18.93 -6.48 5.03
C GLU A 145 17.50 -5.95 5.24
N PRO A 146 16.82 -6.31 6.35
CA PRO A 146 15.48 -5.83 6.62
C PRO A 146 15.41 -4.30 6.74
N VAL A 147 14.42 -3.69 6.09
CA VAL A 147 14.10 -2.26 6.23
C VAL A 147 12.98 -2.10 7.23
N GLN A 148 13.17 -1.20 8.20
CA GLN A 148 12.12 -0.89 9.17
C GLN A 148 10.98 -0.12 8.50
N LEU A 149 9.77 -0.67 8.61
CA LEU A 149 8.56 -0.08 8.05
C LEU A 149 7.63 0.43 9.15
N THR A 150 6.98 1.55 8.86
CA THR A 150 5.79 1.98 9.58
C THR A 150 4.53 1.45 8.93
N ARG A 151 3.43 1.44 9.68
CA ARG A 151 2.14 0.94 9.19
C ARG A 151 1.70 1.73 7.96
N GLY A 152 1.39 0.99 6.91
CA GLY A 152 0.78 1.49 5.68
C GLY A 152 -0.67 1.92 5.84
N ARG A 153 -1.23 2.51 4.77
CA ARG A 153 -2.67 2.74 4.67
C ARG A 153 -3.33 1.61 3.87
N ASP A 154 -4.41 1.09 4.42
CA ASP A 154 -5.33 0.21 3.71
C ASP A 154 -5.92 0.93 2.48
N GLY A 155 -6.34 0.14 1.50
CA GLY A 155 -6.99 0.62 0.29
C GLY A 155 -8.50 0.44 0.35
N VAL A 156 -9.18 1.12 -0.55
CA VAL A 156 -10.64 1.07 -0.68
C VAL A 156 -11.01 1.15 -2.15
N ILE A 157 -11.96 0.32 -2.58
CA ILE A 157 -12.62 0.46 -3.88
C ILE A 157 -14.04 0.94 -3.63
N GLY A 158 -14.35 2.18 -4.01
CA GLY A 158 -15.70 2.71 -4.01
C GLY A 158 -16.49 2.19 -5.21
N ILE A 159 -17.62 1.55 -4.95
CA ILE A 159 -18.56 1.08 -5.95
C ILE A 159 -19.74 2.04 -6.00
N TYR A 160 -20.07 2.47 -7.21
CA TYR A 160 -21.17 3.38 -7.50
C TYR A 160 -22.15 2.73 -8.48
N ASP A 161 -23.42 3.13 -8.38
CA ASP A 161 -24.48 2.61 -9.25
C ASP A 161 -24.56 3.35 -10.59
N THR A 162 -24.12 4.61 -10.63
CA THR A 162 -24.10 5.43 -11.85
C THR A 162 -22.80 6.22 -11.98
N VAL A 163 -22.43 6.55 -13.22
CA VAL A 163 -21.27 7.39 -13.53
C VAL A 163 -21.42 8.80 -12.91
N GLU A 164 -22.65 9.30 -12.80
CA GLU A 164 -22.96 10.63 -12.27
C GLU A 164 -22.73 10.72 -10.75
N ALA A 165 -22.89 9.61 -10.03
CA ALA A 165 -22.62 9.53 -8.60
C ALA A 165 -21.11 9.40 -8.29
N MET A 166 -20.31 8.98 -9.27
CA MET A 166 -18.86 8.89 -9.11
C MET A 166 -18.26 10.30 -9.02
N PRO A 167 -17.47 10.62 -7.97
CA PRO A 167 -16.84 11.92 -7.87
C PRO A 167 -15.88 12.10 -9.05
N ALA A 168 -16.11 13.13 -9.86
CA ALA A 168 -15.20 13.53 -10.90
C ALA A 168 -13.87 13.93 -10.25
N VAL A 169 -12.84 13.08 -10.38
CA VAL A 169 -11.49 13.45 -9.98
C VAL A 169 -10.97 14.43 -11.02
N GLY A 170 -11.29 15.71 -10.84
CA GLY A 170 -10.68 16.78 -11.61
C GLY A 170 -9.18 16.74 -11.35
N CYS A 171 -8.38 16.38 -12.36
CA CYS A 171 -6.95 16.63 -12.35
C CYS A 171 -6.76 18.14 -12.15
N PHE A 172 -6.36 18.56 -10.95
CA PHE A 172 -5.88 19.92 -10.71
C PHE A 172 -4.55 20.06 -11.45
N PHE A 173 -4.59 20.49 -12.71
CA PHE A 173 -3.43 21.08 -13.34
C PHE A 173 -3.16 22.38 -12.60
N PHE A 174 -2.16 22.37 -11.70
CA PHE A 174 -1.57 23.61 -11.23
C PHE A 174 -0.91 24.29 -12.43
N THR A 175 -1.64 25.16 -13.12
CA THR A 175 -1.03 26.12 -14.05
C THR A 175 -0.32 27.16 -13.19
N HIS A 176 1.02 27.17 -13.28
CA HIS A 176 1.86 28.23 -12.73
C HIS A 176 1.79 29.49 -13.59
#